data_AF-B0DQU4-F1
#
_entry.id   AF-B0DQU4-F1
#
_cell.length_a   1.000
_cell.length_b   1.000
_cell.length_c   1.000
_cell.angle_alpha   90.00
_cell.angle_beta   90.00
_cell.angle_gamma   90.00
#
_symmetry.space_group_name_H-M   'P 1'
#
loop_
_entity.id
_entity.type
_entity.pdbx_description
1 polymer ?
#
loop_
_entity_poly.entity_id
_entity_poly.type
_entity_poly.pdbx_seq_one_letter_code
_entity_poly.pdbx_strand_id
1 'polypeptide(L)'
;MSALRDRRIKDPMTPMRRVPGYRHALQESIAMTPSISRENHSAAGTTPIPVDASPAPLHVPSASSTQASKRVEVVEGVARGSRPYAISRSRTLPDLLSGQNASKYFNIQMKDIVNCCERLAHATGAWIFFTANHSNAQQEFIHYSSPKFRLEAHDAIEGITNEFNSIFDNLITTRRADGFAKQAELRQQLQEKQSQLDSRDVELQETSKVVEELLGRLKAVEAKLKAAGISQ
;
A
#
# COMPACT_ATOMS: atom_id res chain seq x y z
N MET A 1 -10.78 -24.37 64.00
CA MET A 1 -9.31 -24.32 63.98
C MET A 1 -8.87 -24.41 62.53
N SER A 2 -8.43 -23.27 61.97
CA SER A 2 -7.07 -23.06 61.43
C SER A 2 -6.70 -23.99 60.27
N ALA A 3 -6.15 -23.58 59.14
CA ALA A 3 -5.74 -22.29 58.57
C ALA A 3 -5.06 -22.64 57.20
N LEU A 4 -4.67 -21.62 56.43
CA LEU A 4 -3.62 -21.68 55.38
C LEU A 4 -4.05 -22.32 54.03
N ARG A 5 -3.82 -21.73 52.85
CA ARG A 5 -2.93 -20.65 52.41
C ARG A 5 -3.44 -20.07 51.09
N ASP A 6 -3.67 -18.76 51.09
CA ASP A 6 -3.86 -17.95 49.90
C ASP A 6 -2.47 -17.42 49.48
N ARG A 7 -1.93 -17.89 48.35
CA ARG A 7 -0.64 -17.41 47.81
C ARG A 7 -0.89 -16.50 46.62
N ARG A 8 -1.19 -15.22 46.90
CA ARG A 8 -0.99 -14.13 45.93
C ARG A 8 0.50 -13.85 45.83
N ILE A 9 1.10 -14.29 44.73
CA ILE A 9 2.41 -13.82 44.28
C ILE A 9 2.19 -12.40 43.77
N LYS A 10 2.63 -11.40 44.53
CA LYS A 10 2.82 -10.03 44.08
C LYS A 10 4.25 -9.94 43.58
N ASP A 11 4.44 -10.00 42.27
CA ASP A 11 5.73 -9.64 41.68
C ASP A 11 5.90 -8.12 41.75
N PRO A 12 6.99 -7.60 42.35
CA PRO A 12 7.28 -6.18 42.33
C PRO A 12 7.69 -5.75 40.92
N MET A 13 6.95 -4.81 40.33
CA MET A 13 7.33 -4.16 39.08
C MET A 13 8.69 -3.48 39.23
N THR A 14 9.68 -4.01 38.52
CA THR A 14 10.97 -3.35 38.32
C THR A 14 10.77 -2.07 37.51
N PRO A 15 11.22 -0.90 37.98
CA PRO A 15 11.14 0.34 37.21
C PRO A 15 12.08 0.26 36.01
N MET A 16 11.52 0.39 34.80
CA MET A 16 12.31 0.52 33.57
C MET A 16 13.23 1.74 33.66
N ARG A 17 14.54 1.50 33.58
CA ARG A 17 15.55 2.53 33.36
C ARG A 17 15.25 3.23 32.02
N ARG A 18 15.04 4.54 32.08
CA ARG A 18 15.02 5.40 30.88
C ARG A 18 16.39 5.34 30.21
N VAL A 19 16.42 4.84 28.98
CA VAL A 19 17.60 4.93 28.10
C VAL A 19 17.71 6.39 27.61
N PRO A 20 18.83 7.09 27.83
CA PRO A 20 19.05 8.44 27.32
C PRO A 20 19.11 8.45 25.79
N GLY A 21 18.57 9.52 25.22
CA GLY A 21 18.22 9.61 23.81
C GLY A 21 19.39 9.60 22.82
N TYR A 22 19.15 8.96 21.69
CA TYR A 22 19.87 9.22 20.46
C TYR A 22 19.32 10.49 19.83
N ARG A 23 20.05 11.59 20.07
CA ARG A 23 19.88 12.84 19.33
C ARG A 23 20.32 12.65 17.88
N HIS A 24 19.49 13.17 17.00
CA HIS A 24 19.77 13.41 15.58
C HIS A 24 21.17 13.96 15.34
N ALA A 25 21.94 13.27 14.49
CA ALA A 25 22.95 13.89 13.65
C ALA A 25 22.41 13.89 12.22
N LEU A 26 21.74 14.99 11.86
CA LEU A 26 21.60 15.42 10.48
C LEU A 26 22.92 16.12 10.12
N GLN A 27 23.73 15.53 9.25
CA GLN A 27 24.81 16.25 8.59
C GLN A 27 24.99 15.75 7.14
N GLU A 28 24.52 16.60 6.23
CA GLU A 28 25.14 17.03 4.97
C GLU A 28 25.65 15.97 3.96
N SER A 29 24.83 15.79 2.92
CA SER A 29 25.19 15.93 1.49
C SER A 29 26.62 15.58 1.03
N ILE A 30 26.76 14.50 0.26
CA ILE A 30 27.66 14.43 -0.90
C ILE A 30 26.97 13.66 -2.04
N ALA A 31 26.91 14.31 -3.21
CA ALA A 31 26.45 13.76 -4.46
C ALA A 31 27.36 12.61 -4.94
N MET A 32 26.78 11.47 -5.30
CA MET A 32 27.46 10.44 -6.10
C MET A 32 26.68 10.21 -7.40
N THR A 33 27.28 10.67 -8.49
CA THR A 33 26.94 10.31 -9.88
C THR A 33 27.26 8.84 -10.15
N PRO A 34 26.41 8.06 -10.82
CA PRO A 34 26.80 6.76 -11.34
C PRO A 34 27.48 6.91 -12.70
N SER A 35 28.78 6.58 -12.77
CA SER A 35 29.50 6.28 -14.00
C SER A 35 29.71 4.77 -14.03
N ILE A 36 28.88 4.04 -14.77
CA ILE A 36 29.10 2.62 -15.06
C ILE A 36 29.26 2.49 -16.57
N SER A 37 30.52 2.40 -16.96
CA SER A 37 30.97 2.04 -18.29
C SER A 37 30.47 0.65 -18.66
N ARG A 38 29.81 0.59 -19.80
CA ARG A 38 29.21 -0.58 -20.43
C ARG A 38 30.28 -1.28 -21.27
N GLU A 39 30.85 -2.38 -20.79
CA GLU A 39 31.72 -3.23 -21.60
C GLU A 39 30.87 -4.15 -22.49
N ASN A 40 31.03 -3.93 -23.80
CA ASN A 40 30.50 -4.77 -24.87
C ASN A 40 31.37 -6.01 -25.01
N HIS A 41 30.82 -7.20 -24.73
CA HIS A 41 31.36 -8.44 -25.26
C HIS A 41 30.55 -8.90 -26.47
N SER A 42 31.22 -8.83 -27.61
CA SER A 42 30.82 -9.31 -28.93
C SER A 42 31.60 -10.59 -29.23
N ALA A 43 30.92 -11.65 -29.68
CA ALA A 43 31.37 -12.74 -30.57
C ALA A 43 30.41 -13.94 -30.42
N ALA A 44 29.52 -14.18 -31.38
CA ALA A 44 29.75 -14.99 -32.59
C ALA A 44 29.66 -16.51 -32.32
N GLY A 45 28.59 -17.13 -32.83
CA GLY A 45 28.35 -18.56 -32.74
C GLY A 45 27.02 -18.98 -33.36
N THR A 46 26.83 -18.64 -34.64
CA THR A 46 25.66 -19.07 -35.43
C THR A 46 25.93 -20.44 -36.04
N THR A 47 25.21 -21.47 -35.60
CA THR A 47 25.11 -22.75 -36.32
C THR A 47 23.70 -22.89 -36.91
N PRO A 48 23.55 -23.16 -38.23
CA PRO A 48 22.26 -23.35 -38.86
C PRO A 48 21.74 -24.79 -38.63
N ILE A 49 20.50 -24.92 -38.17
CA ILE A 49 19.79 -26.22 -38.10
C ILE A 49 18.89 -26.34 -39.36
N PRO A 50 18.90 -27.48 -40.07
CA PRO A 50 18.12 -27.67 -41.29
C PRO A 50 16.61 -27.77 -41.06
N VAL A 51 15.88 -27.24 -42.04
CA VAL A 51 14.44 -27.30 -42.24
C VAL A 51 14.11 -28.62 -42.95
N ASP A 52 13.19 -29.44 -42.41
CA ASP A 52 12.48 -30.42 -43.24
C ASP A 52 11.12 -30.86 -42.65
N ALA A 53 10.18 -31.08 -43.57
CA ALA A 53 8.92 -31.82 -43.50
C ALA A 53 7.67 -31.22 -42.79
N SER A 54 6.87 -30.51 -43.59
CA SER A 54 5.39 -30.58 -43.62
C SER A 54 4.97 -31.82 -44.46
N PRO A 55 3.72 -32.38 -44.50
CA PRO A 55 2.43 -31.91 -43.95
C PRO A 55 1.49 -33.01 -43.37
N ALA A 56 0.41 -32.61 -42.69
CA ALA A 56 -0.95 -33.19 -42.85
C ALA A 56 -1.99 -32.38 -42.04
N PRO A 57 -3.12 -31.95 -42.64
CA PRO A 57 -4.20 -31.27 -41.93
C PRO A 57 -5.18 -32.28 -41.35
N LEU A 58 -5.17 -32.48 -40.03
CA LEU A 58 -6.22 -33.23 -39.36
C LEU A 58 -7.42 -32.31 -39.09
N HIS A 59 -8.53 -32.69 -39.72
CA HIS A 59 -9.86 -32.12 -39.63
C HIS A 59 -10.35 -32.10 -38.17
N VAL A 60 -10.53 -30.90 -37.59
CA VAL A 60 -11.14 -30.72 -36.28
C VAL A 60 -12.64 -30.43 -36.48
N PRO A 61 -13.56 -31.26 -35.96
CA PRO A 61 -14.98 -30.97 -36.00
C PRO A 61 -15.30 -29.75 -35.11
N SER A 62 -15.85 -28.72 -35.76
CA SER A 62 -16.33 -27.50 -35.11
C SER A 62 -17.63 -27.78 -34.37
N ALA A 63 -17.54 -28.05 -33.08
CA ALA A 63 -18.67 -28.03 -32.17
C ALA A 63 -18.76 -26.65 -31.52
N SER A 64 -19.65 -25.81 -32.03
CA SER A 64 -20.02 -24.52 -31.46
C SER A 64 -20.78 -24.71 -30.15
N SER A 65 -20.05 -24.91 -29.06
CA SER A 65 -20.54 -24.71 -27.71
C SER A 65 -20.26 -23.26 -27.32
N THR A 66 -21.30 -22.42 -27.38
CA THR A 66 -21.29 -21.05 -26.85
C THR A 66 -21.31 -21.10 -25.32
N GLN A 67 -20.30 -21.73 -24.70
CA GLN A 67 -20.01 -21.52 -23.29
C GLN A 67 -19.40 -20.12 -23.18
N ALA A 68 -20.11 -19.22 -22.49
CA ALA A 68 -19.56 -17.95 -22.05
C ALA A 68 -18.21 -18.24 -21.35
N SER A 69 -17.10 -17.99 -22.04
CA SER A 69 -15.78 -18.30 -21.50
C SER A 69 -15.59 -17.39 -20.30
N LYS A 70 -15.68 -17.98 -19.10
CA LYS A 70 -15.36 -17.28 -17.86
C LYS A 70 -13.93 -16.81 -18.04
N ARG A 71 -13.74 -15.49 -18.21
CA ARG A 71 -12.41 -14.91 -18.43
C ARG A 71 -11.51 -15.39 -17.30
N VAL A 72 -10.54 -16.21 -17.65
CA VAL A 72 -9.56 -16.72 -16.70
C VAL A 72 -8.63 -15.56 -16.41
N GLU A 73 -8.77 -14.97 -15.23
CA GLU A 73 -7.89 -13.89 -14.80
C GLU A 73 -6.48 -14.44 -14.55
N VAL A 74 -5.47 -13.72 -15.04
CA VAL A 74 -4.06 -14.07 -14.84
C VAL A 74 -3.53 -13.33 -13.61
N VAL A 75 -2.65 -13.98 -12.84
CA VAL A 75 -1.93 -13.35 -11.74
C VAL A 75 -0.91 -12.37 -12.32
N GLU A 76 -1.11 -11.08 -12.05
CA GLU A 76 -0.20 -10.02 -12.47
C GLU A 76 1.11 -10.03 -11.67
N GLY A 77 2.19 -9.53 -12.27
CA GLY A 77 3.51 -9.39 -11.64
C GLY A 77 4.34 -10.68 -11.54
N VAL A 78 3.83 -11.81 -12.02
CA VAL A 78 4.58 -13.07 -12.03
C VAL A 78 5.57 -13.10 -13.20
N ALA A 79 6.82 -13.44 -12.92
CA ALA A 79 7.89 -13.54 -13.90
C ALA A 79 8.70 -14.84 -13.73
N ARG A 80 9.35 -15.27 -14.82
CA ARG A 80 10.34 -16.35 -14.84
C ARG A 80 11.66 -15.79 -15.40
N GLY A 81 12.58 -15.47 -14.50
CA GLY A 81 13.73 -14.63 -14.83
C GLY A 81 13.26 -13.23 -15.25
N SER A 82 13.72 -12.73 -16.39
CA SER A 82 13.29 -11.44 -16.95
C SER A 82 12.00 -11.49 -17.78
N ARG A 83 11.41 -12.68 -17.97
CA ARG A 83 10.25 -12.86 -18.86
C ARG A 83 8.95 -12.91 -18.06
N PRO A 84 7.87 -12.25 -18.52
CA PRO A 84 6.54 -12.41 -17.94
C PRO A 84 6.13 -13.90 -17.92
N TYR A 85 5.48 -14.34 -16.84
CA TYR A 85 5.01 -15.70 -16.71
C TYR A 85 3.54 -15.72 -16.29
N ALA A 86 2.65 -16.13 -17.20
CA ALA A 86 1.23 -16.13 -16.97
C ALA A 86 0.80 -17.34 -16.13
N ILE A 87 0.24 -17.07 -14.94
CA ILE A 87 -0.41 -18.08 -14.09
C ILE A 87 -1.89 -17.74 -13.99
N SER A 88 -2.74 -18.67 -14.39
CA SER A 88 -4.20 -18.53 -14.27
C SER A 88 -4.65 -18.61 -12.81
N ARG A 89 -5.51 -17.68 -12.37
CA ARG A 89 -6.14 -17.74 -11.05
C ARG A 89 -7.18 -18.86 -11.01
N SER A 90 -7.11 -19.68 -9.97
CA SER A 90 -8.13 -20.70 -9.68
C SER A 90 -9.33 -20.15 -8.90
N ARG A 91 -9.16 -19.01 -8.23
CA ARG A 91 -10.18 -18.36 -7.38
C ARG A 91 -10.22 -16.85 -7.64
N THR A 92 -11.38 -16.25 -7.44
CA THR A 92 -11.53 -14.79 -7.46
C THR A 92 -10.78 -14.16 -6.29
N LEU A 93 -10.25 -12.95 -6.49
CA LEU A 93 -9.58 -12.22 -5.42
C LEU A 93 -10.60 -11.80 -4.34
N PRO A 94 -10.25 -11.91 -3.05
CA PRO A 94 -11.10 -11.38 -1.98
C PRO A 94 -11.08 -9.84 -2.00
N ASP A 95 -12.11 -9.25 -1.40
CA ASP A 95 -12.17 -7.80 -1.20
C ASP A 95 -11.01 -7.29 -0.33
N LEU A 96 -10.62 -6.04 -0.56
CA LEU A 96 -9.52 -5.42 0.17
C LEU A 96 -9.91 -5.21 1.64
N LEU A 97 -9.20 -5.88 2.54
CA LEU A 97 -9.34 -5.68 3.98
C LEU A 97 -8.69 -4.37 4.41
N SER A 98 -9.29 -3.67 5.37
CA SER A 98 -8.75 -2.42 5.93
C SER A 98 -8.35 -2.57 7.40
N GLY A 99 -7.45 -1.69 7.84
CA GLY A 99 -7.07 -1.54 9.25
C GLY A 99 -6.47 -2.80 9.89
N GLN A 100 -6.94 -3.11 11.11
CA GLN A 100 -6.41 -4.20 11.93
C GLN A 100 -6.74 -5.60 11.36
N ASN A 101 -7.86 -5.73 10.67
CA ASN A 101 -8.29 -7.01 10.08
C ASN A 101 -7.32 -7.46 8.98
N ALA A 102 -6.81 -6.54 8.18
CA ALA A 102 -5.82 -6.82 7.14
C ALA A 102 -4.52 -7.38 7.74
N SER A 103 -4.00 -6.77 8.82
CA SER A 103 -2.77 -7.22 9.47
C SER A 103 -2.94 -8.59 10.14
N LYS A 104 -4.07 -8.81 10.82
CA LYS A 104 -4.38 -10.13 11.41
C LYS A 104 -4.48 -11.22 10.33
N TYR A 105 -5.20 -10.93 9.25
CA TYR A 105 -5.34 -11.85 8.13
C TYR A 105 -4.00 -12.15 7.46
N PHE A 106 -3.18 -11.12 7.22
CA PHE A 106 -1.81 -11.27 6.71
C PHE A 106 -1.00 -12.24 7.56
N ASN A 107 -0.96 -12.06 8.88
CA ASN A 107 -0.19 -12.93 9.78
C ASN A 107 -0.68 -14.39 9.80
N ILE A 108 -1.99 -14.61 9.63
CA ILE A 108 -2.56 -15.96 9.53
C ILE A 108 -2.13 -16.60 8.21
N GLN A 109 -2.36 -15.92 7.07
CA GLN A 109 -2.01 -16.43 5.75
C GLN A 109 -0.51 -16.64 5.57
N MET A 110 0.31 -15.80 6.22
CA MET A 110 1.76 -15.91 6.11
C MET A 110 2.29 -17.25 6.62
N LYS A 111 1.68 -17.78 7.69
CA LYS A 111 2.03 -19.11 8.22
C LYS A 111 1.75 -20.20 7.20
N ASP A 112 0.61 -20.14 6.53
CA ASP A 112 0.21 -21.12 5.52
C ASP A 112 1.14 -21.08 4.30
N ILE A 113 1.53 -19.88 3.87
CA ILE A 113 2.47 -19.69 2.75
C ILE A 113 3.85 -20.24 3.11
N VAL A 114 4.39 -19.89 4.28
CA VAL A 114 5.70 -20.37 4.73
C VAL A 114 5.71 -21.90 4.85
N ASN A 115 4.67 -22.50 5.43
CA ASN A 115 4.52 -23.96 5.49
C ASN A 115 4.44 -24.59 4.08
N CYS A 116 3.81 -23.91 3.12
CA CYS A 116 3.78 -24.38 1.73
C CYS A 116 5.17 -24.35 1.07
N CYS A 117 5.90 -23.24 1.25
CA CYS A 117 7.28 -23.11 0.79
C CYS A 117 8.19 -24.16 1.42
N GLU A 118 8.03 -24.45 2.71
CA GLU A 118 8.79 -25.49 3.40
C GLU A 118 8.53 -26.87 2.83
N ARG A 119 7.26 -27.27 2.71
CA ARG A 119 6.90 -28.57 2.12
C ARG A 119 7.40 -28.70 0.69
N LEU A 120 7.27 -27.65 -0.13
CA LEU A 120 7.73 -27.65 -1.51
C LEU A 120 9.25 -27.80 -1.59
N ALA A 121 9.98 -27.03 -0.79
CA ALA A 121 11.44 -27.11 -0.72
C ALA A 121 11.90 -28.51 -0.29
N HIS A 122 11.27 -29.08 0.73
CA HIS A 122 11.60 -30.43 1.21
C HIS A 122 11.31 -31.51 0.17
N ALA A 123 10.14 -31.45 -0.48
CA ALA A 123 9.73 -32.45 -1.46
C ALA A 123 10.56 -32.43 -2.75
N THR A 124 11.04 -31.24 -3.17
CA THR A 124 11.71 -31.06 -4.47
C THR A 124 13.21 -30.82 -4.37
N GLY A 125 13.73 -30.57 -3.17
CA GLY A 125 15.12 -30.14 -2.98
C GLY A 125 15.42 -28.76 -3.59
N ALA A 126 14.41 -27.94 -3.86
CA ALA A 126 14.56 -26.64 -4.50
C ALA A 126 15.17 -25.57 -3.57
N TRP A 127 15.92 -24.65 -4.16
CA TRP A 127 16.29 -23.39 -3.53
C TRP A 127 15.08 -22.47 -3.55
N ILE A 128 14.55 -22.14 -2.37
CA ILE A 128 13.40 -21.26 -2.23
C ILE A 128 13.78 -20.14 -1.27
N PHE A 129 13.56 -18.91 -1.70
CA PHE A 129 13.60 -17.72 -0.88
C PHE A 129 12.28 -16.99 -1.01
N PHE A 130 11.66 -16.68 0.11
CA PHE A 130 10.38 -16.00 0.16
C PHE A 130 10.46 -14.89 1.21
N THR A 131 9.91 -13.72 0.88
CA THR A 131 9.85 -12.57 1.77
C THR A 131 8.53 -11.84 1.59
N ALA A 132 7.97 -11.33 2.69
CA ALA A 132 6.78 -10.51 2.67
C ALA A 132 6.76 -9.54 3.84
N ASN A 133 6.26 -8.32 3.59
CA ASN A 133 5.96 -7.35 4.63
C ASN A 133 4.54 -6.81 4.46
N HIS A 134 3.89 -6.47 5.57
CA HIS A 134 2.61 -5.78 5.56
C HIS A 134 2.84 -4.29 5.68
N SER A 135 2.16 -3.50 4.86
CA SER A 135 2.41 -2.06 4.74
C SER A 135 2.16 -1.26 6.03
N ASN A 136 1.34 -1.78 6.95
CA ASN A 136 1.11 -1.22 8.28
C ASN A 136 1.76 -2.03 9.42
N ALA A 137 2.58 -3.05 9.12
CA ALA A 137 3.28 -3.77 10.18
C ALA A 137 4.28 -2.82 10.86
N GLN A 138 4.31 -2.89 12.20
CA GLN A 138 5.38 -2.29 12.99
C GLN A 138 6.58 -3.24 13.16
N GLN A 139 6.41 -4.49 12.70
CA GLN A 139 7.39 -5.55 12.81
C GLN A 139 8.22 -5.63 11.52
N GLU A 140 9.41 -6.22 11.65
CA GLU A 140 10.28 -6.58 10.54
C GLU A 140 9.56 -7.51 9.55
N PHE A 141 10.06 -7.58 8.32
CA PHE A 141 9.48 -8.46 7.31
C PHE A 141 9.71 -9.94 7.68
N ILE A 142 8.79 -10.78 7.24
CA ILE A 142 8.88 -12.23 7.43
C ILE A 142 9.58 -12.81 6.22
N HIS A 143 10.58 -13.66 6.45
CA HIS A 143 11.22 -14.41 5.37
C HIS A 143 11.40 -15.88 5.69
N TYR A 144 11.52 -16.66 4.63
CA TYR A 144 11.83 -18.06 4.65
C TYR A 144 12.89 -18.36 3.59
N SER A 145 13.94 -19.06 4.01
CA SER A 145 15.01 -19.57 3.13
C SER A 145 15.05 -21.08 3.26
N SER A 146 15.01 -21.84 2.17
CA SER A 146 15.00 -23.30 2.25
C SER A 146 16.28 -23.88 2.87
N PRO A 147 16.24 -25.08 3.50
CA PRO A 147 17.42 -25.69 4.11
C PRO A 147 18.61 -25.78 3.16
N LYS A 148 18.38 -26.22 1.92
CA LYS A 148 19.42 -26.30 0.90
C LYS A 148 20.02 -24.93 0.58
N PHE A 149 19.19 -23.89 0.48
CA PHE A 149 19.68 -22.54 0.18
C PHE A 149 20.51 -21.97 1.34
N ARG A 150 20.10 -22.21 2.59
CA ARG A 150 20.86 -21.81 3.78
C ARG A 150 22.22 -22.51 3.88
N LEU A 151 22.31 -23.77 3.47
CA LEU A 151 23.55 -24.53 3.50
C LEU A 151 24.53 -24.09 2.41
N GLU A 152 24.04 -23.84 1.21
CA GLU A 152 24.90 -23.57 0.04
C GLU A 152 25.22 -22.08 -0.15
N ALA A 153 24.40 -21.17 0.38
CA ALA A 153 24.51 -19.74 0.09
C ALA A 153 24.16 -18.87 1.32
N HIS A 154 24.68 -19.22 2.50
CA HIS A 154 24.42 -18.53 3.76
C HIS A 154 24.66 -17.01 3.67
N ASP A 155 25.85 -16.60 3.22
CA ASP A 155 26.24 -15.18 3.19
C ASP A 155 25.42 -14.38 2.15
N ALA A 156 25.03 -15.03 1.05
CA ALA A 156 24.15 -14.43 0.05
C ALA A 156 22.75 -14.18 0.62
N ILE A 157 22.23 -15.08 1.47
CA ILE A 157 20.94 -14.90 2.14
C ILE A 157 20.98 -13.69 3.06
N GLU A 158 22.06 -13.49 3.81
CA GLU A 158 22.22 -12.30 4.65
C GLU A 158 22.22 -11.02 3.79
N GLY A 159 22.99 -11.00 2.70
CA GLY A 159 23.02 -9.88 1.75
C GLY A 159 21.64 -9.54 1.19
N ILE A 160 20.92 -10.56 0.69
CA ILE A 160 19.56 -10.42 0.16
C ILE A 160 18.60 -9.91 1.24
N THR A 161 18.71 -10.41 2.48
CA THR A 161 17.83 -10.02 3.59
C THR A 161 18.04 -8.55 3.96
N ASN A 162 19.29 -8.08 3.98
CA ASN A 162 19.63 -6.68 4.23
C ASN A 162 19.15 -5.74 3.10
N GLU A 163 19.23 -6.19 1.84
CA GLU A 163 18.68 -5.46 0.71
C GLU A 163 17.16 -5.34 0.80
N PHE A 164 16.45 -6.44 1.11
CA PHE A 164 15.01 -6.39 1.32
C PHE A 164 14.60 -5.51 2.51
N ASN A 165 15.37 -5.50 3.60
CA ASN A 165 15.12 -4.60 4.74
C ASN A 165 15.12 -3.14 4.25
N SER A 166 16.17 -2.76 3.52
CA SER A 166 16.31 -1.43 2.95
C SER A 166 15.16 -1.07 1.99
N ILE A 167 14.74 -2.02 1.14
CA ILE A 167 13.61 -1.83 0.22
C ILE A 167 12.31 -1.59 1.00
N PHE A 168 12.00 -2.41 2.01
CA PHE A 168 10.77 -2.26 2.78
C PHE A 168 10.75 -0.97 3.59
N ASP A 169 11.88 -0.58 4.18
CA ASP A 169 12.00 0.69 4.92
C ASP A 169 11.77 1.90 4.00
N ASN A 170 12.32 1.86 2.79
CA ASN A 170 12.09 2.88 1.77
C ASN A 170 10.61 2.93 1.37
N LEU A 171 9.97 1.79 1.12
CA LEU A 171 8.54 1.73 0.78
C LEU A 171 7.65 2.28 1.90
N ILE A 172 7.95 1.94 3.16
CA ILE A 172 7.21 2.44 4.32
C ILE A 172 7.41 3.97 4.46
N THR A 173 8.65 4.44 4.29
CA THR A 173 8.99 5.87 4.38
C THR A 173 8.29 6.67 3.30
N THR A 174 8.37 6.24 2.04
CA THR A 174 7.68 6.90 0.91
C THR A 174 6.18 6.94 1.15
N ARG A 175 5.56 5.84 1.57
CA ARG A 175 4.12 5.81 1.86
C ARG A 175 3.73 6.77 2.99
N ARG A 176 4.56 6.92 4.02
CA ARG A 176 4.31 7.90 5.10
C ARG A 176 4.44 9.33 4.58
N ALA A 177 5.45 9.61 3.75
CA ALA A 177 5.63 10.92 3.11
C ALA A 177 4.41 11.30 2.26
N ASP A 178 3.89 10.37 1.44
CA ASP A 178 2.68 10.58 0.65
C ASP A 178 1.46 10.85 1.53
N GLY A 179 1.33 10.13 2.64
CA GLY A 179 0.28 10.35 3.63
C GLY A 179 0.32 11.74 4.24
N PHE A 180 1.51 12.24 4.58
CA PHE A 180 1.69 13.59 5.11
C PHE A 180 1.44 14.68 4.06
N ALA A 181 1.90 14.48 2.83
CA ALA A 181 1.65 15.41 1.73
C ALA A 181 0.14 15.56 1.48
N LYS A 182 -0.58 14.44 1.40
CA LYS A 182 -2.04 14.43 1.23
C LYS A 182 -2.76 15.07 2.42
N GLN A 183 -2.28 14.86 3.65
CA GLN A 183 -2.86 15.49 4.83
C GLN A 183 -2.62 17.00 4.85
N ALA A 184 -1.44 17.46 4.41
CA ALA A 184 -1.13 18.89 4.29
C ALA A 184 -2.04 19.55 3.24
N GLU A 185 -2.21 18.92 2.07
CA GLU A 185 -3.12 19.38 1.02
C GLU A 185 -4.56 19.50 1.53
N LEU A 186 -5.08 18.47 2.21
CA LEU A 186 -6.44 18.51 2.77
C LEU A 186 -6.60 19.63 3.81
N ARG A 187 -5.58 19.90 4.64
CA ARG A 187 -5.62 21.02 5.59
C ARG A 187 -5.65 22.36 4.88
N GLN A 188 -4.87 22.53 3.82
CA GLN A 188 -4.87 23.75 3.01
C GLN A 188 -6.24 23.99 2.37
N GLN A 189 -6.84 22.94 1.78
CA GLN A 189 -8.18 23.02 1.20
C GLN A 189 -9.25 23.38 2.24
N LEU A 190 -9.17 22.79 3.44
CA LEU A 190 -10.09 23.13 4.53
C LEU A 190 -9.93 24.57 5.00
N GLN A 191 -8.70 25.07 5.12
CA GLN A 191 -8.43 26.46 5.50
C GLN A 191 -8.94 27.45 4.44
N GLU A 192 -8.71 27.15 3.16
CA GLU A 192 -9.21 27.98 2.06
C GLU A 192 -10.75 28.00 2.07
N LYS A 193 -11.38 26.83 2.21
CA LYS A 193 -12.85 26.74 2.29
C LYS A 193 -13.41 27.47 3.49
N GLN A 194 -12.75 27.40 4.65
CA GLN A 194 -13.16 28.16 5.82
C GLN A 194 -13.07 29.68 5.55
N SER A 195 -11.96 30.16 4.97
CA SER A 195 -11.83 31.57 4.63
C SER A 195 -12.86 32.05 3.60
N GLN A 196 -13.26 31.19 2.66
CA GLN A 196 -14.34 31.47 1.70
C GLN A 196 -15.69 31.58 2.42
N LEU A 197 -15.98 30.67 3.35
CA LEU A 197 -17.21 30.73 4.16
C LEU A 197 -17.25 32.00 5.01
N ASP A 198 -16.16 32.32 5.71
CA ASP A 198 -16.07 33.53 6.54
C ASP A 198 -16.29 34.80 5.68
N SER A 199 -15.72 34.84 4.47
CA SER A 199 -15.92 35.95 3.53
C SER A 199 -17.37 36.05 3.04
N ARG A 200 -18.02 34.91 2.76
CA ARG A 200 -19.43 34.86 2.36
C ARG A 200 -20.35 35.31 3.51
N ASP A 201 -20.02 34.93 4.73
CA ASP A 201 -20.81 35.31 5.91
C ASP A 201 -20.77 36.83 6.13
N VAL A 202 -19.62 37.47 5.91
CA VAL A 202 -19.52 38.95 5.92
C VAL A 202 -20.39 39.57 4.82
N GLU A 203 -20.30 39.06 3.58
CA GLU A 203 -21.14 39.53 2.45
C GLU A 203 -22.65 39.37 2.74
N LEU A 204 -23.04 38.24 3.32
CA LEU A 204 -24.42 37.98 3.73
C LEU A 204 -24.88 38.93 4.83
N GLN A 205 -24.03 39.26 5.80
CA GLN A 205 -24.35 40.25 6.83
C GLN A 205 -24.52 41.65 6.25
N GLU A 206 -23.68 42.06 5.31
CA GLU A 206 -23.79 43.36 4.65
C GLU A 206 -25.06 43.46 3.80
N THR A 207 -25.34 42.44 3.00
CA THR A 207 -26.57 42.39 2.19
C THR A 207 -27.83 42.35 3.07
N SER A 208 -27.80 41.63 4.19
CA SER A 208 -28.90 41.62 5.16
C SER A 208 -29.18 43.02 5.73
N LYS A 209 -28.14 43.78 6.09
CA LYS A 209 -28.29 45.18 6.57
C LYS A 209 -28.93 46.08 5.51
N VAL A 210 -28.52 45.96 4.25
CA VAL A 210 -29.09 46.75 3.14
C VAL A 210 -30.56 46.39 2.92
N VAL A 211 -30.92 45.11 2.98
CA VAL A 211 -32.32 44.66 2.88
C VAL A 211 -33.17 45.24 4.01
N GLU A 212 -32.68 45.22 5.25
CA GLU A 212 -33.37 45.83 6.39
C GLU A 212 -33.60 47.34 6.20
N GLU A 213 -32.59 48.07 5.69
CA GLU A 213 -32.72 49.50 5.39
C GLU A 213 -33.80 49.76 4.31
N LEU A 214 -33.77 49.00 3.21
CA LEU A 214 -34.74 49.13 2.12
C LEU A 214 -36.16 48.80 2.57
N LEU A 215 -36.34 47.76 3.38
CA LEU A 215 -37.64 47.42 3.99
C LEU A 215 -38.13 48.55 4.91
N GLY A 216 -37.24 49.18 5.67
CA GLY A 216 -37.56 50.36 6.48
C GLY A 216 -38.06 51.53 5.63
N ARG A 217 -37.37 51.82 4.51
CA ARG A 217 -37.76 52.89 3.57
C ARG A 217 -39.10 52.62 2.89
N LEU A 218 -39.35 51.38 2.45
CA LEU A 218 -40.63 50.97 1.86
C LEU A 218 -41.79 51.19 2.83
N LYS A 219 -41.68 50.70 4.07
CA LYS A 219 -42.70 50.92 5.11
C LYS A 219 -42.97 52.40 5.37
N ALA A 220 -41.94 53.24 5.36
CA ALA A 220 -42.09 54.69 5.53
C ALA A 220 -42.84 55.34 4.36
N VAL A 221 -42.60 54.89 3.12
CA VAL A 221 -43.33 55.36 1.92
C VAL A 221 -44.79 54.90 1.96
N GLU A 222 -45.06 53.64 2.31
CA GLU A 222 -46.41 53.12 2.47
C GLU A 222 -47.20 53.92 3.52
N ALA A 223 -46.59 54.22 4.67
CA ALA A 223 -47.22 55.05 5.69
C ALA A 223 -47.55 56.47 5.18
N LYS A 224 -46.67 57.07 4.37
CA LYS A 224 -46.91 58.38 3.74
C LYS A 224 -48.05 58.34 2.71
N LEU A 225 -48.09 57.31 1.86
CA LEU A 225 -49.16 57.12 0.88
C LEU A 225 -50.52 56.93 1.56
N LYS A 226 -50.55 56.15 2.65
CA LYS A 226 -51.75 55.96 3.46
C LYS A 226 -52.21 57.27 4.13
N ALA A 227 -51.28 58.06 4.66
CA ALA A 227 -51.59 59.37 5.24
C ALA A 227 -52.09 60.40 4.21
N ALA A 228 -51.63 60.31 2.97
CA ALA A 228 -52.07 61.17 1.86
C ALA A 228 -53.45 60.80 1.29
N GLY A 229 -54.08 59.72 1.76
CA GLY A 229 -55.39 59.27 1.27
C GLY A 229 -55.36 58.66 -0.14
N ILE A 230 -54.16 58.29 -0.64
CA ILE A 230 -53.96 57.73 -1.99
C ILE A 230 -54.14 56.20 -1.99
N SER A 231 -54.08 55.56 -0.82
CA SER A 231 -54.28 54.11 -0.70
C SER A 231 -55.78 53.80 -0.58
N GLN A 232 -56.41 53.38 -1.69
CA GLN A 232 -57.68 52.63 -1.66
C GLN A 232 -57.44 51.17 -1.27
#